data_AF-A0A926XZC3-F1
#
_entry.id   AF-A0A926XZC3-F1
#
_cell.length_a   1.000
_cell.length_b   1.000
_cell.length_c   1.000
_cell.angle_alpha   90.00
_cell.angle_beta   90.00
_cell.angle_gamma   90.00
#
_symmetry.space_group_name_H-M   'P 1'
#
loop_
_entity.id
_entity.type
_entity.pdbx_description
1 polymer ?
#
loop_
_entity_poly.entity_id
_entity_poly.type
_entity_poly.pdbx_seq_one_letter_code
_entity_poly.pdbx_strand_id
1 'polypeptide(L)'
;MKQNIIKGLFLALLAITAFACKDDLEYGPLVRDNKPAVPVMFPGATTWGGNPFIEVSAAGAGAIKFTLEIPSSTGRTIKEITKVAGGGTAINAASLNTAAAVINAAPIAGSGTTAVFQTTLNDFKTKFPGVSVAPGTPTVPREIAYIFLVTLDDNSQIVTQQVRVRVIP
;
A
#
# COMPACT_ATOMS: atom_id res chain seq x y z
N MET A 1 70.03 0.15 5.60
CA MET A 1 69.17 -0.55 4.60
C MET A 1 68.03 -1.35 5.23
N LYS A 2 68.26 -2.22 6.23
CA LYS A 2 67.18 -3.03 6.87
C LYS A 2 65.98 -2.23 7.40
N GLN A 3 66.21 -1.06 8.01
CA GLN A 3 65.12 -0.23 8.56
C GLN A 3 64.24 0.43 7.49
N ASN A 4 64.79 0.75 6.31
CA ASN A 4 64.01 1.38 5.23
C ASN A 4 63.12 0.35 4.51
N ILE A 5 63.57 -0.91 4.45
CA ILE A 5 62.77 -2.03 3.94
C ILE A 5 61.59 -2.32 4.87
N ILE A 6 61.81 -2.32 6.19
CA ILE A 6 60.75 -2.53 7.18
C ILE A 6 59.69 -1.41 7.11
N LYS A 7 60.12 -0.15 6.99
CA LYS A 7 59.20 0.99 6.81
C LYS A 7 58.41 0.90 5.51
N GLY A 8 59.06 0.47 4.42
CA GLY A 8 58.39 0.24 3.14
C GLY A 8 57.34 -0.88 3.21
N LEU A 9 57.66 -1.99 3.90
CA LEU A 9 56.71 -3.09 4.11
C LEU A 9 55.53 -2.66 4.97
N PHE A 10 55.76 -1.89 6.04
CA PHE A 10 54.68 -1.39 6.88
C PHE A 10 53.74 -0.44 6.12
N LEU A 11 54.29 0.43 5.26
CA LEU A 11 53.50 1.35 4.45
C LEU A 11 52.69 0.60 3.38
N ALA A 12 53.27 -0.42 2.76
CA ALA A 12 52.57 -1.30 1.83
C ALA A 12 51.46 -2.10 2.51
N LEU A 13 51.70 -2.61 3.72
CA LEU A 13 50.69 -3.32 4.51
C LEU A 13 49.52 -2.41 4.88
N LEU A 14 49.79 -1.16 5.27
CA LEU A 14 48.76 -0.16 5.58
C LEU A 14 47.90 0.18 4.36
N ALA A 15 48.52 0.30 3.18
CA ALA A 15 47.81 0.57 1.93
C ALA A 15 46.88 -0.59 1.51
N ILE A 16 47.25 -1.85 1.80
CA ILE A 16 46.41 -3.01 1.48
C ILE A 16 45.19 -3.09 2.42
N THR A 17 45.31 -2.63 3.67
CA THR A 17 44.18 -2.60 4.62
C THR A 17 43.14 -1.51 4.32
N ALA A 18 43.48 -0.51 3.49
CA ALA A 18 42.57 0.58 3.13
C ALA A 18 41.50 0.19 2.08
N PHE A 19 41.65 -0.96 1.40
CA PHE A 19 40.66 -1.48 0.44
C PHE A 19 39.69 -2.50 1.05
N ALA A 20 39.75 -2.74 2.37
CA ALA A 20 38.92 -3.74 3.04
C ALA A 20 37.54 -3.22 3.47
N CYS A 21 37.27 -1.91 3.37
CA CYS A 21 35.88 -1.43 3.35
C CYS A 21 35.31 -1.66 1.96
N LYS A 22 34.91 -2.91 1.67
CA LYS A 22 33.84 -3.09 0.69
C LYS A 22 32.65 -2.33 1.23
N ASP A 23 32.08 -1.49 0.38
CA ASP A 23 30.86 -0.79 0.66
C ASP A 23 29.77 -1.87 0.82
N ASP A 24 29.54 -2.33 2.04
CA ASP A 24 28.45 -3.25 2.44
C ASP A 24 27.07 -2.57 2.30
N LEU A 25 26.97 -1.53 1.45
CA LEU A 25 25.75 -0.96 0.93
C LEU A 25 25.14 -1.83 -0.19
N GLU A 26 25.53 -3.11 -0.29
CA GLU A 26 24.53 -4.12 -0.60
C GLU A 26 23.54 -4.15 0.57
N TYR A 27 22.64 -3.16 0.58
CA TYR A 27 21.46 -3.14 1.42
C TYR A 27 20.78 -4.49 1.25
N GLY A 28 21.02 -5.39 2.20
CA GLY A 28 20.50 -6.75 2.15
C GLY A 28 18.97 -6.71 1.98
N PRO A 29 18.33 -7.85 1.72
CA PRO A 29 16.87 -7.91 1.59
C PRO A 29 16.10 -7.30 2.79
N LEU A 30 16.77 -7.10 3.93
CA LEU A 30 16.24 -6.45 5.13
C LEU A 30 16.25 -4.90 5.11
N VAL A 31 17.06 -4.27 4.24
CA VAL A 31 17.21 -2.80 4.15
C VAL A 31 16.66 -2.25 2.82
N ARG A 32 16.23 -3.13 1.89
CA ARG A 32 15.46 -2.73 0.72
C ARG A 32 14.00 -2.54 1.11
N ASP A 33 13.39 -1.46 0.63
CA ASP A 33 11.94 -1.34 0.61
C ASP A 33 11.35 -2.57 -0.06
N ASN A 34 10.61 -3.37 0.71
CA ASN A 34 9.94 -4.56 0.19
C ASN A 34 8.79 -4.12 -0.73
N LYS A 35 9.13 -3.84 -1.99
CA LYS A 35 8.17 -3.50 -3.01
C LYS A 35 7.55 -4.80 -3.55
N PRO A 36 6.21 -4.91 -3.58
CA PRO A 36 5.57 -6.06 -4.19
C PRO A 36 6.00 -6.18 -5.67
N ALA A 37 6.17 -7.42 -6.14
CA ALA A 37 6.53 -7.69 -7.53
C ALA A 37 5.52 -7.07 -8.52
N VAL A 38 4.24 -7.02 -8.12
CA VAL A 38 3.17 -6.34 -8.83
C VAL A 38 2.59 -5.28 -7.89
N PRO A 39 2.93 -3.98 -8.06
CA PRO A 39 2.38 -2.92 -7.22
C PRO A 39 0.95 -2.58 -7.64
N VAL A 40 0.06 -2.42 -6.66
CA VAL A 40 -1.30 -1.89 -6.88
C VAL A 40 -1.30 -0.40 -6.58
N MET A 41 -1.72 0.37 -7.57
CA MET A 41 -1.89 1.81 -7.53
C MET A 41 -3.36 2.17 -7.39
N PHE A 42 -3.62 3.37 -6.87
CA PHE A 42 -4.97 3.92 -6.73
C PHE A 42 -5.06 5.25 -7.48
N PRO A 43 -5.25 5.24 -8.81
CA PRO A 43 -5.43 6.46 -9.59
C PRO A 43 -6.57 7.30 -9.01
N GLY A 44 -6.33 8.60 -8.84
CA GLY A 44 -7.27 9.53 -8.23
C GLY A 44 -7.16 9.64 -6.70
N ALA A 45 -6.30 8.84 -6.05
CA ALA A 45 -5.97 9.02 -4.64
C ALA A 45 -4.73 9.92 -4.45
N THR A 46 -4.74 10.72 -3.39
CA THR A 46 -3.62 11.55 -2.94
C THR A 46 -2.88 10.85 -1.79
N THR A 47 -1.57 11.06 -1.62
CA THR A 47 -0.74 10.34 -0.61
C THR A 47 -0.24 11.21 0.55
N TRP A 48 -0.76 12.43 0.70
CA TRP A 48 -0.37 13.33 1.79
C TRP A 48 -0.79 12.75 3.17
N GLY A 49 0.18 12.18 3.90
CA GLY A 49 -0.06 11.49 5.18
C GLY A 49 0.18 9.98 5.17
N GLY A 50 0.85 9.43 4.14
CA GLY A 50 1.35 8.04 4.10
C GLY A 50 0.42 7.09 3.35
N ASN A 51 -0.83 6.94 3.80
CA ASN A 51 -1.81 6.09 3.10
C ASN A 51 -2.52 6.87 1.98
N PRO A 52 -2.70 6.31 0.77
CA PRO A 52 -3.48 6.95 -0.26
C PRO A 52 -4.92 7.21 0.19
N PHE A 53 -5.47 8.37 -0.14
CA PHE A 53 -6.84 8.73 0.20
C PHE A 53 -7.56 9.45 -0.93
N ILE A 54 -8.89 9.33 -0.93
CA ILE A 54 -9.80 10.16 -1.71
C ILE A 54 -10.61 11.04 -0.76
N GLU A 55 -11.13 12.16 -1.26
CA GLU A 55 -12.05 13.02 -0.53
C GLU A 55 -13.48 12.78 -1.01
N VAL A 56 -14.41 12.64 -0.06
CA VAL A 56 -15.83 12.44 -0.34
C VAL A 56 -16.63 13.40 0.53
N SER A 57 -17.47 14.21 -0.10
CA SER A 57 -18.34 15.15 0.61
C SER A 57 -19.54 14.43 1.25
N ALA A 58 -19.82 14.80 2.50
CA ALA A 58 -20.99 14.35 3.25
C ALA A 58 -22.30 15.04 2.80
N ALA A 59 -22.23 16.19 2.12
CA ALA A 59 -23.38 16.94 1.64
C ALA A 59 -24.07 16.32 0.40
N GLY A 60 -23.47 15.31 -0.23
CA GLY A 60 -24.00 14.65 -1.44
C GLY A 60 -24.38 13.18 -1.24
N ALA A 61 -24.44 12.43 -2.34
CA ALA A 61 -24.69 10.97 -2.31
C ALA A 61 -23.59 10.15 -1.61
N GLY A 62 -22.46 10.80 -1.26
CA GLY A 62 -21.35 10.15 -0.56
C GLY A 62 -20.75 9.00 -1.35
N ALA A 63 -20.67 9.12 -2.68
CA ALA A 63 -20.16 8.07 -3.55
C ALA A 63 -18.66 7.84 -3.30
N ILE A 64 -18.31 6.60 -2.96
CA ILE A 64 -16.93 6.16 -2.73
C ILE A 64 -16.54 5.30 -3.92
N LYS A 65 -15.46 5.67 -4.60
CA LYS A 65 -14.92 4.91 -5.72
C LYS A 65 -13.41 4.79 -5.59
N PHE A 66 -12.92 3.56 -5.54
CA PHE A 66 -11.50 3.25 -5.67
C PHE A 66 -11.29 2.53 -6.99
N THR A 67 -10.52 3.15 -7.87
CA THR A 67 -9.95 2.46 -9.03
C THR A 67 -8.62 1.87 -8.60
N LEU A 68 -8.45 0.57 -8.76
CA LEU A 68 -7.20 -0.15 -8.57
C LEU A 68 -6.56 -0.34 -9.94
N GLU A 69 -5.25 -0.13 -10.04
CA GLU A 69 -4.48 -0.29 -11.26
C GLU A 69 -3.14 -0.99 -10.98
N ILE A 70 -2.76 -1.94 -11.83
CA ILE A 70 -1.40 -2.51 -11.85
C ILE A 70 -0.66 -2.05 -13.12
N PRO A 71 0.66 -1.84 -13.10
CA PRO A 71 1.39 -1.44 -14.30
C PRO A 71 1.34 -2.53 -15.38
N SER A 72 1.06 -2.14 -16.63
CA SER A 72 1.08 -3.06 -17.78
C SER A 72 2.45 -3.71 -18.02
N SER A 73 3.53 -3.05 -17.61
CA SER A 73 4.90 -3.56 -17.67
C SER A 73 5.14 -4.82 -16.81
N THR A 74 4.24 -5.13 -15.88
CA THR A 74 4.30 -6.37 -15.08
C THR A 74 3.91 -7.61 -15.89
N GLY A 75 3.25 -7.45 -17.05
CA GLY A 75 2.74 -8.56 -17.85
C GLY A 75 1.62 -9.35 -17.15
N ARG A 76 0.99 -8.77 -16.13
CA ARG A 76 -0.13 -9.34 -15.37
C ARG A 76 -1.40 -8.54 -15.57
N THR A 77 -2.54 -9.22 -15.42
CA THR A 77 -3.86 -8.59 -15.40
C THR A 77 -4.59 -8.88 -14.09
N ILE A 78 -5.49 -7.99 -13.69
CA ILE A 78 -6.36 -8.18 -12.53
C ILE A 78 -7.52 -9.07 -12.97
N LYS A 79 -7.62 -10.25 -12.38
CA LYS A 79 -8.78 -11.13 -12.55
C LYS A 79 -9.98 -10.56 -11.80
N GLU A 80 -9.79 -10.21 -10.53
CA GLU A 80 -10.84 -9.70 -9.66
C GLU A 80 -10.30 -9.04 -8.38
N ILE A 81 -11.12 -8.20 -7.76
CA ILE A 81 -11.02 -7.87 -6.33
C ILE A 81 -11.80 -8.95 -5.58
N THR A 82 -11.09 -9.89 -4.97
CA THR A 82 -11.68 -11.03 -4.28
C THR A 82 -12.35 -10.60 -2.98
N LYS A 83 -11.69 -9.74 -2.19
CA LYS A 83 -12.24 -9.21 -0.93
C LYS A 83 -11.89 -7.75 -0.73
N VAL A 84 -12.82 -7.03 -0.12
CA VAL A 84 -12.67 -5.66 0.34
C VAL A 84 -13.05 -5.64 1.81
N ALA A 85 -12.08 -5.35 2.67
CA ALA A 85 -12.38 -5.07 4.08
C ALA A 85 -12.39 -3.56 4.31
N GLY A 86 -13.30 -3.08 5.15
CA GLY A 86 -13.30 -1.68 5.56
C GLY A 86 -13.79 -1.48 6.99
N GLY A 87 -13.71 -0.23 7.44
CA GLY A 87 -14.00 0.15 8.82
C GLY A 87 -13.29 1.45 9.20
N GLY A 88 -13.04 1.63 10.49
CA GLY A 88 -12.17 2.72 10.97
C GLY A 88 -10.71 2.55 10.51
N THR A 89 -9.84 3.49 10.88
CA THR A 89 -8.43 3.50 10.44
C THR A 89 -7.55 2.36 10.98
N ALA A 90 -8.07 1.52 11.88
CA ALA A 90 -7.38 0.35 12.45
C ALA A 90 -7.42 -0.91 11.54
N ILE A 91 -8.16 -0.87 10.43
CA ILE A 91 -8.25 -1.99 9.48
C ILE A 91 -6.88 -2.35 8.91
N ASN A 92 -6.60 -3.64 8.77
CA ASN A 92 -5.33 -4.17 8.30
C ASN A 92 -5.51 -5.47 7.50
N ALA A 93 -4.43 -6.09 7.06
CA ALA A 93 -4.47 -7.30 6.24
C ALA A 93 -5.28 -8.45 6.88
N ALA A 94 -5.24 -8.59 8.21
CA ALA A 94 -6.01 -9.63 8.90
C ALA A 94 -7.53 -9.40 8.82
N SER A 95 -7.97 -8.15 8.64
CA SER A 95 -9.39 -7.81 8.48
C SER A 95 -10.04 -8.48 7.26
N LEU A 96 -9.25 -8.86 6.24
CA LEU A 96 -9.73 -9.61 5.07
C LEU A 96 -10.22 -11.04 5.42
N ASN A 97 -9.85 -11.54 6.60
CA ASN A 97 -10.29 -12.84 7.12
C ASN A 97 -11.46 -12.71 8.11
N THR A 98 -11.85 -11.49 8.48
CA THR A 98 -12.96 -11.24 9.42
C THR A 98 -14.24 -10.95 8.63
N ALA A 99 -15.20 -11.89 8.65
CA ALA A 99 -16.45 -11.77 7.88
C ALA A 99 -17.21 -10.46 8.13
N ALA A 100 -17.21 -9.96 9.37
CA ALA A 100 -17.86 -8.69 9.72
C ALA A 100 -17.19 -7.46 9.07
N ALA A 101 -15.89 -7.53 8.75
CA ALA A 101 -15.14 -6.45 8.12
C ALA A 101 -15.24 -6.46 6.59
N VAL A 102 -15.58 -7.59 5.97
CA VAL A 102 -15.69 -7.73 4.52
C VAL A 102 -16.99 -7.08 4.00
N ILE A 103 -16.84 -6.22 3.00
CA ILE A 103 -17.90 -5.36 2.43
C ILE A 103 -18.55 -6.00 1.22
N ASN A 104 -17.76 -6.54 0.28
CA ASN A 104 -18.28 -7.12 -0.95
C ASN A 104 -18.88 -8.51 -0.70
N ALA A 105 -20.06 -8.77 -1.25
CA ALA A 105 -20.73 -10.08 -1.14
C ALA A 105 -20.20 -11.12 -2.14
N ALA A 106 -19.70 -10.65 -3.27
CA ALA A 106 -19.06 -11.46 -4.31
C ALA A 106 -17.79 -10.77 -4.80
N PRO A 107 -16.84 -11.51 -5.41
CA PRO A 107 -15.69 -10.91 -6.07
C PRO A 107 -16.10 -9.91 -7.15
N ILE A 108 -15.34 -8.84 -7.30
CA ILE A 108 -15.59 -7.79 -8.29
C ILE A 108 -14.64 -8.00 -9.46
N ALA A 109 -15.17 -8.27 -10.64
CA ALA A 109 -14.36 -8.57 -11.82
C ALA A 109 -13.40 -7.43 -12.17
N GLY A 110 -12.18 -7.79 -12.52
CA GLY A 110 -11.21 -6.88 -13.14
C GLY A 110 -11.44 -6.72 -14.64
N SER A 111 -10.81 -5.71 -15.21
CA SER A 111 -10.81 -5.39 -16.63
C SER A 111 -9.38 -5.03 -17.05
N GLY A 112 -8.65 -6.02 -17.58
CA GLY A 112 -7.25 -5.88 -17.95
C GLY A 112 -6.39 -5.56 -16.71
N THR A 113 -5.71 -4.43 -16.72
CA THR A 113 -4.86 -4.00 -15.59
C THR A 113 -5.61 -3.21 -14.51
N THR A 114 -6.94 -3.11 -14.60
CA THR A 114 -7.75 -2.27 -13.72
C THR A 114 -8.87 -3.05 -13.03
N ALA A 115 -9.29 -2.61 -11.85
CA ALA A 115 -10.52 -3.05 -11.21
C ALA A 115 -11.13 -1.90 -10.41
N VAL A 116 -12.45 -1.88 -10.27
CA VAL A 116 -13.15 -0.74 -9.65
C VAL A 116 -14.01 -1.23 -8.50
N PHE A 117 -13.74 -0.73 -7.30
CA PHE A 117 -14.65 -0.85 -6.18
C PHE A 117 -15.49 0.42 -6.04
N GLN A 118 -16.79 0.26 -5.87
CA GLN A 118 -17.72 1.36 -5.67
C GLN A 118 -18.69 1.03 -4.53
N THR A 119 -18.93 2.01 -3.67
CA THR A 119 -19.92 1.96 -2.58
C THR A 119 -20.38 3.39 -2.25
N THR A 120 -21.15 3.56 -1.18
CA THR A 120 -21.57 4.86 -0.67
C THR A 120 -21.27 4.99 0.81
N LEU A 121 -21.17 6.24 1.32
CA LEU A 121 -21.08 6.49 2.76
C LEU A 121 -22.28 5.91 3.52
N ASN A 122 -23.46 5.87 2.90
CA ASN A 122 -24.65 5.29 3.51
C ASN A 122 -24.54 3.77 3.66
N ASP A 123 -24.13 3.06 2.60
CA ASP A 123 -23.92 1.60 2.66
C ASP A 123 -22.83 1.26 3.67
N PHE A 124 -21.76 2.06 3.70
CA PHE A 124 -20.70 1.91 4.68
C PHE A 124 -21.22 2.09 6.11
N LYS A 125 -22.02 3.13 6.38
CA LYS A 125 -22.60 3.39 7.70
C LYS A 125 -23.55 2.26 8.13
N THR A 126 -24.34 1.73 7.21
CA THR A 126 -25.21 0.57 7.46
C THR A 126 -24.40 -0.67 7.81
N LYS A 127 -23.28 -0.91 7.12
CA LYS A 127 -22.40 -2.05 7.41
C LYS A 127 -21.61 -1.89 8.71
N PHE A 128 -21.20 -0.66 9.04
CA PHE A 128 -20.34 -0.34 10.19
C PHE A 128 -20.97 0.75 11.08
N PRO A 129 -22.07 0.46 11.78
CA PRO A 129 -22.80 1.47 12.56
C PRO A 129 -21.96 2.08 13.71
N GLY A 130 -20.93 1.37 14.18
CA GLY A 130 -20.00 1.86 15.19
C GLY A 130 -18.87 2.78 14.66
N VAL A 131 -18.75 2.96 13.35
CA VAL A 131 -17.74 3.82 12.73
C VAL A 131 -18.37 5.16 12.37
N SER A 132 -17.90 6.24 12.98
CA SER A 132 -18.38 7.58 12.67
C SER A 132 -17.97 7.99 11.25
N VAL A 133 -18.95 8.39 10.44
CA VAL A 133 -18.76 9.00 9.12
C VAL A 133 -19.19 10.47 9.10
N ALA A 134 -19.39 11.08 10.27
CA ALA A 134 -19.68 12.50 10.35
C ALA A 134 -18.45 13.30 9.85
N PRO A 135 -18.64 14.30 8.97
CA PRO A 135 -17.53 15.05 8.39
C PRO A 135 -16.70 15.71 9.49
N GLY A 136 -15.37 15.69 9.30
CA GLY A 136 -14.42 16.41 10.15
C GLY A 136 -14.21 17.84 9.67
N THR A 137 -13.20 18.52 10.22
CA THR A 137 -12.71 19.78 9.65
C THR A 137 -11.70 19.49 8.54
N PRO A 138 -11.42 20.41 7.61
CA PRO A 138 -10.36 20.22 6.61
C PRO A 138 -8.98 19.94 7.23
N THR A 139 -8.71 20.44 8.43
CA THR A 139 -7.46 20.24 9.17
C THR A 139 -7.43 18.94 9.98
N VAL A 140 -8.60 18.40 10.33
CA VAL A 140 -8.77 17.13 11.05
C VAL A 140 -9.92 16.37 10.38
N PRO A 141 -9.69 15.85 9.16
CA PRO A 141 -10.73 15.18 8.41
C PRO A 141 -11.13 13.89 9.11
N ARG A 142 -12.41 13.51 8.98
CA ARG A 142 -12.86 12.18 9.39
C ARG A 142 -12.35 11.18 8.37
N GLU A 143 -11.71 10.12 8.82
CA GLU A 143 -11.19 9.07 7.94
C GLU A 143 -11.86 7.73 8.21
N ILE A 144 -12.24 7.05 7.14
CA ILE A 144 -12.54 5.62 7.11
C ILE A 144 -11.55 4.93 6.19
N ALA A 145 -11.32 3.65 6.39
CA ALA A 145 -10.25 2.92 5.70
C ALA A 145 -10.76 1.65 5.02
N TYR A 146 -10.01 1.25 4.00
CA TYR A 146 -10.23 0.08 3.18
C TYR A 146 -8.91 -0.64 2.90
N ILE A 147 -9.00 -1.96 2.74
CA ILE A 147 -7.91 -2.79 2.25
C ILE A 147 -8.47 -3.84 1.30
N PHE A 148 -7.72 -4.14 0.25
CA PHE A 148 -8.20 -4.97 -0.86
C PHE A 148 -7.33 -6.22 -0.97
N LEU A 149 -7.99 -7.36 -1.20
CA LEU A 149 -7.38 -8.58 -1.70
C LEU A 149 -7.69 -8.68 -3.19
N VAL A 150 -6.66 -8.56 -4.01
CA VAL A 150 -6.74 -8.62 -5.47
C VAL A 150 -6.20 -9.97 -5.92
N THR A 151 -6.92 -10.67 -6.79
CA THR A 151 -6.44 -11.88 -7.45
C THR A 151 -6.07 -11.55 -8.89
N LEU A 152 -4.89 -11.99 -9.32
CA LEU A 152 -4.41 -11.82 -10.69
C LEU A 152 -4.87 -12.96 -11.60
N ASP A 153 -4.59 -12.83 -12.89
CA ASP A 153 -4.83 -13.85 -13.92
C ASP A 153 -4.18 -15.21 -13.62
N ASP A 154 -3.00 -15.22 -13.01
CA ASP A 154 -2.30 -16.44 -12.58
C ASP A 154 -2.80 -17.02 -11.23
N ASN A 155 -3.88 -16.47 -10.68
CA ASN A 155 -4.46 -16.77 -9.36
C ASN A 155 -3.56 -16.42 -8.17
N SER A 156 -2.42 -15.73 -8.37
CA SER A 156 -1.70 -15.13 -7.27
C SER A 156 -2.52 -13.99 -6.64
N GLN A 157 -2.26 -13.73 -5.36
CA GLN A 157 -2.99 -12.74 -4.58
C GLN A 157 -2.09 -11.61 -4.10
N ILE A 158 -2.63 -10.40 -4.15
CA ILE A 158 -1.99 -9.20 -3.64
C ILE A 158 -2.91 -8.60 -2.56
N VAL A 159 -2.35 -8.39 -1.38
CA VAL A 159 -2.99 -7.53 -0.37
C VAL A 159 -2.47 -6.12 -0.56
N THR A 160 -3.37 -5.16 -0.76
CA THR A 160 -2.97 -3.76 -0.94
C THR A 160 -2.52 -3.14 0.37
N GLN A 161 -1.81 -2.01 0.27
CA GLN A 161 -1.75 -1.09 1.42
C GLN A 161 -3.16 -0.60 1.79
N GLN A 162 -3.30 -0.10 3.02
CA GLN A 162 -4.52 0.57 3.46
C GLN A 162 -4.73 1.83 2.62
N VAL A 163 -5.95 2.05 2.15
CA VAL A 163 -6.37 3.33 1.56
C VAL A 163 -7.52 3.93 2.36
N ARG A 164 -7.70 5.24 2.26
CA ARG A 164 -8.63 5.99 3.10
C ARG A 164 -9.62 6.82 2.29
N VAL A 165 -10.75 7.09 2.92
CA VAL A 165 -11.69 8.11 2.47
C VAL A 165 -11.72 9.19 3.54
N ARG A 166 -11.39 10.42 3.16
CA ARG A 166 -11.59 11.60 3.98
C ARG A 166 -12.99 12.13 3.75
N VAL A 167 -13.79 12.12 4.80
CA VAL A 167 -15.14 12.66 4.78
C VAL A 167 -15.06 14.15 5.10
N ILE A 168 -15.32 14.96 4.09
CA ILE A 168 -15.34 16.42 4.16
C ILE A 168 -16.80 16.91 4.20
N PRO A 169 -17.05 18.14 4.68
CA PRO A 169 -18.38 18.72 4.68
C PRO A 169 -19.09 18.66 3.32
#